data_AF-A0A9C7UM30-F1
#
_entry.id   AF-A0A9C7UM30-F1
#
_cell.length_a   1.000
_cell.length_b   1.000
_cell.length_c   1.000
_cell.angle_alpha   90.00
_cell.angle_beta   90.00
_cell.angle_gamma   90.00
#
_symmetry.space_group_name_H-M   'P 1'
#
loop_
_entity.id
_entity.type
_entity.pdbx_description
1 polymer ?
#
loop_
_entity_poly.entity_id
_entity_poly.type
_entity_poly.pdbx_seq_one_letter_code
_entity_poly.pdbx_strand_id
1 'polypeptide(L)'
;MADLSWPFLKSNSLTLYYDFLLIKEPGATRAATPWHQDHAYYPLRGSNVINCWTALDPIPLETALRFWRGSHAQKLIYQAAEFSGESDYQHLRTDRPPPPELIQIQLLKFWPST
;
A
#
# COMPACT_ATOMS: atom_id res chain seq x y z
N MET A 1 -12.10 -1.93 14.37
CA MET A 1 -10.98 -1.32 13.63
C MET A 1 -10.45 -0.07 14.30
N ALA A 2 -11.29 0.91 14.65
CA ALA A 2 -10.85 2.15 15.32
C ALA A 2 -10.00 1.93 16.58
N ASP A 3 -10.47 1.11 17.53
CA ASP A 3 -9.73 0.83 18.77
C ASP A 3 -8.40 0.08 18.55
N LEU A 4 -8.28 -0.63 17.42
CA LEU A 4 -7.05 -1.33 17.05
C LEU A 4 -6.04 -0.38 16.39
N SER A 5 -6.50 0.59 15.58
CA SER A 5 -5.62 1.45 14.78
C SER A 5 -5.22 2.74 15.49
N TRP A 6 -6.12 3.34 16.28
CA TRP A 6 -5.88 4.64 16.91
C TRP A 6 -4.61 4.68 17.77
N PRO A 7 -4.29 3.68 18.62
CA PRO A 7 -3.08 3.72 19.44
C PRO A 7 -1.76 3.93 18.64
N PHE A 8 -1.74 3.56 17.35
CA PHE A 8 -0.57 3.72 16.48
C PHE A 8 -0.42 5.12 15.89
N LEU A 9 -1.50 5.92 15.82
CA LEU A 9 -1.52 7.23 15.16
C LEU A 9 -1.04 8.38 16.05
N LYS A 10 -0.94 8.17 17.37
CA LYS A 10 -0.52 9.20 18.35
C LYS A 10 -1.27 10.53 18.19
N SER A 11 -2.58 10.45 17.95
CA SER A 11 -3.48 11.59 17.72
C SER A 11 -4.52 11.70 18.83
N ASN A 12 -5.06 12.90 19.06
CA ASN A 12 -6.17 13.14 19.99
C ASN A 12 -7.54 12.90 19.35
N SER A 13 -7.59 12.64 18.05
CA SER A 13 -8.80 12.30 17.31
C SER A 13 -8.51 11.31 16.20
N LEU A 14 -9.56 10.58 15.79
CA LEU A 14 -9.56 9.67 14.66
C LEU A 14 -10.69 10.05 13.71
N THR A 15 -10.37 10.17 12.42
CA THR A 15 -11.35 10.48 11.37
C THR A 15 -11.30 9.38 10.32
N LEU A 16 -12.46 8.82 9.97
CA LEU A 16 -12.59 7.99 8.77
C LEU A 16 -12.46 8.89 7.54
N TYR A 17 -11.41 8.68 6.73
CA TYR A 17 -11.18 9.49 5.54
C TYR A 17 -12.02 9.01 4.35
N TYR A 18 -12.01 7.70 4.08
CA TYR A 18 -12.84 7.04 3.09
C TYR A 18 -12.88 5.54 3.36
N ASP A 19 -13.82 4.85 2.72
CA ASP A 19 -13.83 3.41 2.54
C ASP A 19 -14.13 3.08 1.07
N PHE A 20 -13.85 1.83 0.70
CA PHE A 20 -14.17 1.29 -0.61
C PHE A 20 -14.15 -0.23 -0.55
N LEU A 21 -14.85 -0.87 -1.49
CA LEU A 21 -14.86 -2.30 -1.67
C LEU A 21 -13.94 -2.70 -2.83
N LEU A 22 -13.16 -3.76 -2.64
CA LEU A 22 -12.34 -4.36 -3.68
C LEU A 22 -12.90 -5.74 -4.03
N ILE A 23 -13.27 -5.92 -5.29
CA ILE A 23 -13.73 -7.19 -5.84
C ILE A 23 -12.76 -7.61 -6.94
N LYS A 24 -12.29 -8.85 -6.89
CA LYS A 24 -11.49 -9.45 -7.96
C LYS A 24 -12.18 -10.74 -8.40
N GLU A 25 -12.68 -10.71 -9.63
CA GLU A 25 -13.34 -11.88 -10.21
C GLU A 25 -12.32 -13.03 -10.45
N PRO A 26 -12.72 -14.30 -10.26
CA PRO A 26 -11.91 -15.44 -10.63
C PRO A 26 -11.44 -15.36 -12.10
N GLY A 27 -10.16 -15.62 -12.34
CA GLY A 27 -9.57 -15.61 -13.69
C GLY A 27 -9.27 -14.21 -14.27
N ALA A 28 -9.45 -13.13 -13.51
CA ALA A 28 -9.08 -11.79 -13.96
C ALA A 28 -7.55 -11.66 -14.17
N THR A 29 -7.11 -11.55 -15.43
CA THR A 29 -5.69 -11.47 -15.82
C THR A 29 -5.08 -10.08 -15.70
N ARG A 30 -5.91 -9.03 -15.59
CA ARG A 30 -5.50 -7.61 -15.45
C ARG A 30 -5.82 -7.01 -14.09
N ALA A 31 -6.13 -7.84 -13.08
CA ALA A 31 -6.49 -7.38 -11.73
C ALA A 31 -5.32 -7.44 -10.73
N ALA A 32 -4.08 -7.59 -11.21
CA ALA A 32 -2.92 -7.57 -10.34
C ALA A 32 -2.76 -6.17 -9.74
N THR A 33 -2.73 -6.09 -8.41
CA THR A 33 -2.47 -4.82 -7.73
C THR A 33 -0.97 -4.54 -7.84
N PRO A 34 -0.54 -3.43 -8.46
CA PRO A 34 0.87 -3.12 -8.59
C PRO A 34 1.52 -2.92 -7.21
N TRP A 35 2.84 -3.07 -7.12
CA TRP A 35 3.57 -2.72 -5.91
C TRP A 35 3.56 -1.20 -5.72
N HIS A 36 3.04 -0.70 -4.59
CA HIS A 36 2.86 0.73 -4.36
C HIS A 36 2.87 1.09 -2.87
N GLN A 37 2.83 2.40 -2.60
CA GLN A 37 2.52 2.98 -1.30
C GLN A 37 1.21 3.77 -1.41
N ASP A 38 0.25 3.52 -0.52
CA ASP A 38 -1.04 4.21 -0.53
C ASP A 38 -0.90 5.74 -0.45
N HIS A 39 0.10 6.22 0.31
CA HIS A 39 0.36 7.65 0.46
C HIS A 39 0.75 8.36 -0.85
N ALA A 40 1.14 7.62 -1.89
CA ALA A 40 1.40 8.21 -3.20
C ALA A 40 0.11 8.78 -3.86
N TYR A 41 -1.06 8.26 -3.48
CA TYR A 41 -2.36 8.63 -4.06
C TYR A 41 -3.11 9.67 -3.23
N TYR A 42 -2.75 9.84 -1.96
CA TYR A 42 -3.51 10.71 -1.06
C TYR A 42 -3.19 12.19 -1.25
N PRO A 43 -4.22 13.06 -1.28
CA PRO A 43 -4.03 14.50 -1.18
C PRO A 43 -3.75 14.94 0.28
N LEU A 44 -3.06 14.09 1.05
CA LEU A 44 -2.81 14.29 2.48
C LEU A 44 -1.32 14.51 2.76
N ARG A 45 -1.03 15.40 3.71
CA ARG A 45 0.32 15.62 4.25
C ARG A 45 0.53 14.83 5.54
N GLY A 46 1.77 14.43 5.81
CA GLY A 46 2.14 13.69 7.02
C GLY A 46 1.83 12.19 6.96
N SER A 47 2.25 11.43 7.98
CA SER A 47 2.23 9.96 7.98
C SER A 47 1.20 9.33 8.92
N ASN A 48 0.32 10.14 9.53
CA ASN A 48 -0.67 9.66 10.50
C ASN A 48 -1.94 9.16 9.78
N VAL A 49 -1.78 8.19 8.89
CA VAL A 49 -2.86 7.55 8.15
C VAL A 49 -2.65 6.03 8.22
N ILE A 50 -3.70 5.28 8.55
CA ILE A 50 -3.68 3.82 8.58
C ILE A 50 -4.84 3.30 7.75
N ASN A 51 -4.54 2.39 6.83
CA ASN A 51 -5.54 1.63 6.12
C ASN A 51 -5.86 0.35 6.89
N CYS A 52 -7.16 0.09 7.00
CA CYS A 52 -7.70 -1.11 7.61
C CYS A 52 -8.28 -1.98 6.50
N TRP A 53 -7.61 -3.07 6.15
CA TRP A 53 -8.08 -4.01 5.15
C TRP A 53 -8.66 -5.26 5.83
N THR A 54 -9.87 -5.64 5.44
CA THR A 54 -10.59 -6.78 6.00
C THR A 54 -11.01 -7.71 4.87
N ALA A 55 -10.56 -8.97 4.94
CA ALA A 55 -11.04 -10.02 4.03
C ALA A 55 -12.50 -10.33 4.34
N LEU A 56 -13.38 -10.25 3.34
CA LEU A 56 -14.79 -10.65 3.47
C LEU A 56 -15.04 -12.11 3.06
N ASP A 57 -14.07 -12.71 2.36
CA ASP A 57 -14.07 -14.10 1.91
C ASP A 57 -12.70 -14.75 2.20
N PRO A 58 -12.58 -16.09 2.22
CA PRO A 58 -11.30 -16.77 2.25
C PRO A 58 -10.41 -16.34 1.07
N ILE A 59 -9.18 -15.92 1.35
CA ILE A 59 -8.25 -15.44 0.33
C ILE A 59 -7.02 -16.36 0.26
N PRO A 60 -6.72 -16.94 -0.92
CA PRO A 60 -5.57 -17.83 -1.07
C PRO A 60 -4.25 -17.05 -1.00
N LEU A 61 -3.18 -17.71 -0.56
CA LEU A 61 -1.88 -17.06 -0.27
C LEU A 61 -1.26 -16.38 -1.51
N GLU A 62 -1.57 -16.91 -2.69
CA GLU A 62 -1.10 -16.42 -3.97
C GLU A 62 -1.66 -15.02 -4.28
N THR A 63 -2.86 -14.69 -3.78
CA THR A 63 -3.55 -13.42 -4.02
C THR A 63 -3.73 -12.56 -2.76
N ALA A 64 -3.32 -13.07 -1.60
CA ALA A 64 -3.34 -12.34 -0.33
C ALA A 64 -2.49 -11.06 -0.39
N LEU A 65 -2.93 -10.05 0.38
CA LEU A 65 -2.20 -8.79 0.54
C LEU A 65 -0.81 -9.04 1.13
N ARG A 66 0.20 -8.39 0.55
CA ARG A 66 1.61 -8.52 0.96
C ARG A 66 2.17 -7.17 1.37
N PHE A 67 3.01 -7.17 2.39
CA PHE A 67 3.66 -5.98 2.92
C PHE A 67 5.18 -6.11 2.93
N TRP A 68 5.87 -4.98 2.74
CA TRP A 68 7.31 -4.87 2.98
C TRP A 68 7.53 -4.41 4.42
N ARG A 69 7.85 -5.38 5.28
CA ARG A 69 8.17 -5.11 6.69
C ARG A 69 9.20 -3.97 6.80
N GLY A 70 8.86 -2.95 7.59
CA GLY A 70 9.74 -1.80 7.87
C GLY A 70 9.74 -0.70 6.80
N SER A 71 9.09 -0.87 5.65
CA SER A 71 9.09 0.15 4.58
C SER A 71 8.54 1.50 5.05
N HIS A 72 7.53 1.51 5.94
CA HIS A 72 6.92 2.70 6.52
C HIS A 72 7.89 3.57 7.36
N ALA A 73 9.01 3.00 7.84
CA ALA A 73 10.01 3.76 8.59
C ALA A 73 10.88 4.64 7.67
N GLN A 74 10.98 4.26 6.40
CA GLN A 74 11.61 5.08 5.38
C GLN A 74 10.63 6.21 5.08
N LYS A 75 10.95 7.44 5.51
CA LYS A 75 10.11 8.64 5.29
C LYS A 75 10.08 9.08 3.80
N LEU A 76 10.30 8.15 2.88
CA LEU A 76 10.35 8.33 1.45
C LEU A 76 9.03 7.88 0.84
N ILE A 77 8.41 8.79 0.09
CA ILE A 77 7.20 8.51 -0.68
C ILE A 77 7.63 8.29 -2.13
N TYR A 78 7.26 7.15 -2.70
CA TYR A 78 7.51 6.84 -4.11
C TYR A 78 6.46 7.47 -5.03
N GLN A 79 6.72 7.42 -6.33
CA GLN A 79 5.71 7.67 -7.35
C GLN A 79 4.53 6.70 -7.21
N ALA A 80 3.34 7.17 -7.59
CA ALA A 80 2.17 6.32 -7.74
C ALA A 80 2.39 5.33 -8.89
N ALA A 81 2.02 4.07 -8.68
CA ALA A 81 1.98 3.04 -9.72
C ALA A 81 0.64 3.10 -10.48
N GLU A 82 0.67 2.75 -11.76
CA GLU A 82 -0.51 2.65 -12.61
C GLU A 82 -1.23 1.30 -12.40
N PHE A 83 -2.56 1.33 -12.26
CA PHE A 83 -3.38 0.15 -12.00
C PHE A 83 -4.06 -0.40 -13.27
N SER A 84 -4.35 0.46 -14.25
CA SER A 84 -5.07 0.08 -15.47
C SER A 84 -4.13 -0.43 -16.58
N GLY A 85 -2.90 0.07 -16.61
CA GLY A 85 -1.94 -0.17 -17.69
C GLY A 85 -2.31 0.49 -19.02
N GLU A 86 -3.34 1.35 -19.05
CA GLU A 86 -3.85 1.96 -20.29
C GLU A 86 -3.39 3.40 -20.49
N SER A 87 -3.12 4.14 -19.40
CA SER A 87 -2.59 5.50 -19.42
C SER A 87 -1.80 5.80 -18.14
N ASP A 88 -0.88 6.77 -18.17
CA ASP A 88 -0.16 7.20 -16.96
C ASP A 88 -1.10 7.77 -15.89
N TYR A 89 -0.76 7.55 -14.61
CA TYR A 89 -1.50 8.13 -13.50
C TYR A 89 -1.48 9.67 -13.57
N GLN A 90 -2.66 10.28 -13.73
CA GLN A 90 -2.79 11.71 -14.02
C GLN A 90 -2.14 12.64 -12.97
N HIS A 91 -2.04 12.19 -11.71
CA HIS A 91 -1.46 12.95 -10.62
C HIS A 91 -0.04 12.48 -10.25
N LEU A 92 0.68 11.91 -11.23
CA LEU A 92 2.05 11.45 -11.04
C LEU A 92 2.96 12.58 -10.53
N ARG A 93 3.74 12.26 -9.51
CA ARG A 93 4.69 13.17 -8.86
C ARG A 93 6.10 12.82 -9.26
N THR A 94 6.56 13.37 -10.38
CA THR A 94 7.88 13.07 -10.98
C THR A 94 9.06 13.53 -10.13
N ASP A 95 8.82 14.38 -9.12
CA ASP A 95 9.80 14.76 -8.10
C ASP A 95 10.14 13.63 -7.10
N ARG A 96 9.40 12.53 -7.12
CA ARG A 96 9.62 11.35 -6.27
C ARG A 96 10.32 10.23 -7.05
N PRO A 97 11.09 9.35 -6.39
CA PRO A 97 11.63 8.17 -7.06
C PRO A 97 10.52 7.16 -7.40
N PRO A 98 10.67 6.34 -8.46
CA PRO A 98 9.77 5.22 -8.71
C PRO A 98 9.85 4.18 -7.59
N PRO A 99 8.77 3.41 -7.34
CA PRO A 99 8.81 2.33 -6.36
C PRO A 99 9.85 1.27 -6.76
N PRO A 100 10.56 0.65 -5.80
CA PRO A 100 11.53 -0.40 -6.10
C PRO A 100 10.82 -1.65 -6.61
N GLU A 101 11.51 -2.40 -7.48
CA GLU A 101 11.04 -3.69 -7.95
C GLU A 101 10.99 -4.71 -6.81
N LEU A 102 10.04 -5.65 -6.86
CA LEU A 102 9.87 -6.69 -5.82
C LEU A 102 11.15 -7.52 -5.61
N ILE A 103 11.91 -7.79 -6.67
CA ILE A 103 13.21 -8.50 -6.60
C ILE A 103 14.21 -7.70 -5.76
N GLN A 104 14.26 -6.38 -5.91
CA GLN A 104 15.17 -5.52 -5.15
C GLN A 104 14.80 -5.52 -3.66
N ILE A 105 13.51 -5.57 -3.33
CA ILE A 105 13.03 -5.68 -1.94
C ILE A 105 13.45 -6.99 -1.30
N GLN A 106 13.45 -8.10 -2.05
CA GLN A 106 13.91 -9.40 -1.55
C GLN A 106 15.42 -9.45 -1.36
N LEU A 107 16.21 -8.82 -2.23
CA LEU A 107 17.67 -8.73 -2.10
C LEU A 107 18.09 -7.89 -0.89
N LEU A 108 17.32 -6.86 -0.52
CA LEU A 108 17.52 -6.08 0.71
C LEU A 108 17.21 -6.88 1.99
N LYS A 109 16.62 -8.08 1.88
CA LYS A 109 16.24 -8.96 3.00
C LYS A 109 17.24 -10.08 3.29
N PHE A 110 18.47 -10.06 2.76
CA PHE A 110 19.55 -10.89 3.31
C PHE A 110 20.03 -10.28 4.64
N TRP A 111 19.25 -10.49 5.69
CA TRP A 111 19.67 -10.31 7.07
C TRP A 111 20.06 -11.68 7.66
N PRO A 112 21.15 -11.78 8.46
CA PRO A 112 21.54 -13.03 9.10
C PRO A 112 20.45 -13.46 10.08
N SER A 113 20.10 -14.74 10.04
CA SER A 113 19.30 -15.37 11.10
C SER A 113 19.96 -15.13 12.46
N THR A 114 19.35 -14.29 13.28
CA THR A 114 19.47 -14.29 14.74
C THR A 114 18.12 -14.61 15.34
#